data_AF-A0A2N6U0C6-F1
#
_entry.id   AF-A0A2N6U0C6-F1
#
_cell.length_a   1.000
_cell.length_b   1.000
_cell.length_c   1.000
_cell.angle_alpha   90.00
_cell.angle_beta   90.00
_cell.angle_gamma   90.00
#
_symmetry.space_group_name_H-M   'P 1'
#
loop_
_entity.id
_entity.type
_entity.pdbx_description
1 polymer ?
#
loop_
_entity_poly.entity_id
_entity_poly.type
_entity_poly.pdbx_seq_one_letter_code
_entity_poly.pdbx_strand_id
1 'polypeptide(L)'
;MNREGLPIEVTSDGGFQYDNTVVTEEEFDRVYELCEKELMKAGAIGPPPAADPEYLSAVYDELVEQAQCLTDEGYTVEEPPSRETWIESKGAAWDPWGSVAENDGVEALEEAQATCG
;
A
#
# COMPACT_ATOMS: atom_id res chain seq x y z
N MET A 1 12.67 5.59 26.49
CA MET A 1 11.79 4.50 26.02
C MET A 1 12.66 3.64 25.12
N ASN A 2 13.11 2.50 25.63
CA ASN A 2 13.92 1.49 24.96
C ASN A 2 13.41 0.17 25.49
N ARG A 3 12.90 -0.74 24.66
CA ARG A 3 12.66 -2.11 25.16
C ARG A 3 12.91 -3.26 24.19
N GLU A 4 12.92 -3.04 22.88
CA GLU A 4 13.24 -4.12 21.90
C GLU A 4 14.29 -3.67 20.86
N GLY A 5 14.98 -2.55 21.10
CA GLY A 5 15.81 -1.81 20.13
C GLY A 5 16.55 -2.67 19.11
N LEU A 6 15.93 -2.85 17.95
CA LEU A 6 16.54 -3.50 16.81
C LEU A 6 17.77 -2.68 16.40
N PRO A 7 18.87 -3.32 15.94
CA PRO A 7 20.07 -2.64 15.44
C PRO A 7 19.79 -2.00 14.08
N ILE A 8 18.90 -1.01 14.08
CA ILE A 8 18.45 -0.24 12.91
C ILE A 8 19.08 1.15 13.00
N GLU A 9 19.69 1.59 11.91
CA GLU A 9 20.20 2.95 11.75
C GLU A 9 19.24 3.76 10.89
N VAL A 10 18.81 4.93 11.37
CA VAL A 10 18.03 5.88 10.57
C VAL A 10 18.98 6.66 9.67
N THR A 11 18.76 6.59 8.36
CA THR A 11 19.58 7.30 7.38
C THR A 11 19.20 8.79 7.35
N SER A 12 20.09 9.64 6.84
CA SER A 12 19.91 11.10 6.86
C SER A 12 18.73 11.61 6.00
N ASP A 13 18.21 10.77 5.11
CA ASP A 13 17.03 11.00 4.29
C ASP A 13 15.72 10.53 4.98
N GLY A 14 15.80 10.02 6.21
CA GLY A 14 14.66 9.51 6.96
C GLY A 14 14.30 8.06 6.65
N GLY A 15 15.07 7.37 5.81
CA GLY A 15 15.01 5.92 5.66
C GLY A 15 15.60 5.18 6.86
N PHE A 16 15.63 3.86 6.78
CA PHE A 16 16.27 3.01 7.78
C PHE A 16 17.10 1.90 7.12
N GLN A 17 18.22 1.55 7.75
CA GLN A 17 19.10 0.46 7.35
C GLN A 17 19.29 -0.51 8.51
N TYR A 18 19.36 -1.80 8.19
CA TYR A 18 19.63 -2.86 9.16
C TYR A 18 20.31 -4.04 8.48
N ASP A 19 21.03 -4.83 9.26
CA ASP A 19 21.64 -6.08 8.81
C ASP A 19 20.59 -7.20 8.85
N ASN A 20 20.16 -7.67 7.68
CA ASN A 20 19.16 -8.72 7.53
C ASN A 20 19.65 -10.13 7.92
N THR A 21 20.94 -10.27 8.24
CA THR A 21 21.49 -11.49 8.87
C THR A 21 21.37 -11.47 10.39
N VAL A 22 21.11 -10.28 10.97
CA VAL A 22 20.97 -10.04 12.41
C VAL A 22 19.50 -9.84 12.78
N VAL A 23 18.75 -9.08 11.98
CA VAL A 23 17.31 -8.87 12.15
C VAL A 23 16.60 -9.63 11.04
N THR A 24 15.86 -10.68 11.41
CA THR A 24 15.02 -11.40 10.46
C THR A 24 13.77 -10.59 10.14
N GLU A 25 13.15 -10.87 8.99
CA GLU A 25 11.86 -10.28 8.61
C GLU A 25 10.79 -10.55 9.67
N GLU A 26 10.72 -11.78 10.19
CA GLU A 26 9.79 -12.15 11.26
C GLU A 26 10.01 -11.34 12.56
N GLU A 27 11.26 -11.08 12.93
CA GLU A 27 11.59 -10.28 14.12
C GLU A 27 11.22 -8.80 13.91
N PHE A 28 11.50 -8.28 12.72
CA PHE A 28 11.11 -6.92 12.33
C PHE A 28 9.59 -6.74 12.38
N ASP A 29 8.84 -7.63 11.72
CA ASP A 29 7.37 -7.59 11.68
C ASP A 29 6.77 -7.65 13.09
N ARG A 30 7.28 -8.55 13.93
CA ARG A 30 6.84 -8.68 15.31
C ARG A 30 7.04 -7.38 16.10
N VAL A 31 8.22 -6.76 16.01
CA VAL A 31 8.53 -5.52 16.72
C VAL A 31 7.69 -4.37 16.17
N TYR A 32 7.51 -4.30 14.84
CA TYR A 32 6.69 -3.30 14.17
C TYR A 32 5.23 -3.39 14.64
N GLU A 33 4.63 -4.57 14.63
CA GLU A 33 3.26 -4.79 15.13
C GLU A 33 3.10 -4.40 16.60
N LEU A 34 4.08 -4.72 17.45
CA LEU A 34 4.07 -4.35 18.86
C LEU A 34 4.12 -2.83 19.02
N CYS A 35 4.96 -2.17 18.23
CA CYS A 35 5.07 -0.72 18.21
C CYS A 35 3.74 -0.07 17.81
N GLU A 36 3.11 -0.53 16.71
CA GLU A 36 1.81 -0.03 16.28
C GLU A 36 0.73 -0.23 17.35
N LYS A 37 0.66 -1.41 17.97
CA LYS A 37 -0.30 -1.70 19.05
C LYS A 37 -0.13 -0.75 20.23
N GLU A 38 1.10 -0.47 20.66
CA GLU A 38 1.37 0.46 21.76
C GLU A 38 1.06 1.92 21.37
N LEU A 39 1.40 2.34 20.16
CA LEU A 39 1.09 3.68 19.65
C LEU A 39 -0.42 3.90 19.51
N MET A 40 -1.16 2.90 19.02
CA MET A 40 -2.61 2.95 18.91
C MET A 40 -3.27 3.00 20.30
N LYS A 41 -2.79 2.20 21.25
CA LYS A 41 -3.26 2.24 22.65
C LYS A 41 -2.97 3.59 23.32
N ALA A 42 -1.86 4.24 22.97
CA ALA A 42 -1.52 5.59 23.42
C ALA A 42 -2.33 6.69 22.70
N GLY A 43 -3.11 6.35 21.67
CA GLY A 43 -3.85 7.30 20.84
C GLY A 43 -2.97 8.15 19.93
N ALA A 44 -1.72 7.75 19.70
CA ALA A 44 -0.79 8.46 18.82
C ALA A 44 -1.09 8.19 17.34
N ILE A 45 -1.65 7.02 17.03
CA ILE A 45 -2.10 6.62 15.68
C ILE A 45 -3.51 6.02 15.74
N GLY A 46 -4.24 6.11 14.64
CA GLY A 46 -5.55 5.47 14.46
C GLY A 46 -5.45 4.02 13.98
N PRO A 47 -6.59 3.33 13.80
CA PRO A 47 -6.62 2.05 13.09
C PRO A 47 -6.03 2.22 11.67
N PRO A 48 -5.46 1.14 11.08
CA PRO A 48 -4.96 1.18 9.72
C PRO A 48 -6.06 1.64 8.75
N PRO A 49 -5.76 2.46 7.73
CA PRO A 49 -6.76 2.88 6.74
C PRO A 49 -7.47 1.70 6.07
N ALA A 50 -6.75 0.59 5.84
CA ALA A 50 -7.31 -0.64 5.29
C ALA A 50 -8.26 -1.40 6.24
N ALA A 51 -8.45 -0.93 7.47
CA ALA A 51 -9.46 -1.43 8.41
C ALA A 51 -10.73 -0.55 8.43
N ASP A 52 -10.73 0.57 7.70
CA ASP A 52 -11.85 1.49 7.56
C ASP A 52 -12.58 1.23 6.22
N PRO A 53 -13.81 0.67 6.25
CA PRO A 53 -14.58 0.40 5.04
C PRO A 53 -14.97 1.67 4.28
N GLU A 54 -15.18 2.80 4.95
CA GLU A 54 -15.50 4.07 4.29
C GLU A 54 -14.29 4.61 3.54
N TYR A 55 -13.10 4.51 4.14
CA TYR A 55 -11.83 4.82 3.46
C TYR A 55 -11.63 3.94 2.23
N LEU A 56 -11.75 2.61 2.37
CA LEU A 56 -11.61 1.68 1.25
C LEU A 56 -12.63 1.92 0.14
N SER A 57 -13.86 2.31 0.51
CA SER A 57 -14.90 2.68 -0.44
C SER A 57 -14.50 3.92 -1.25
N ALA A 58 -13.95 4.95 -0.61
CA ALA A 58 -13.50 6.16 -1.32
C ALA A 58 -12.32 5.86 -2.26
N VAL A 59 -11.35 5.05 -1.81
CA VAL A 59 -10.23 4.61 -2.66
C VAL A 59 -10.74 3.81 -3.86
N TYR A 60 -11.74 2.93 -3.68
CA TYR A 60 -12.32 2.17 -4.79
C TYR A 60 -12.93 3.09 -5.85
N ASP A 61 -13.65 4.14 -5.44
CA ASP A 61 -14.23 5.11 -6.37
C ASP A 61 -13.16 5.81 -7.21
N GLU A 62 -12.08 6.24 -6.57
CA GLU A 62 -10.95 6.87 -7.24
C GLU A 62 -10.25 5.91 -8.22
N LEU A 63 -10.00 4.67 -7.82
CA LEU A 63 -9.39 3.66 -8.69
C LEU A 63 -10.28 3.33 -9.89
N VAL A 64 -11.61 3.33 -9.73
CA VAL A 64 -12.54 3.13 -10.86
C VAL A 64 -12.49 4.30 -11.84
N GLU A 65 -12.42 5.55 -11.35
CA GLU A 65 -12.23 6.72 -12.23
C GLU A 65 -10.89 6.67 -12.97
N GLN A 66 -9.81 6.31 -12.27
CA GLN A 66 -8.49 6.15 -12.88
C GLN A 66 -8.48 5.02 -13.93
N ALA A 67 -9.07 3.86 -13.62
CA ALA A 67 -9.20 2.74 -14.56
C ALA A 67 -9.97 3.11 -15.82
N GLN A 68 -10.99 3.96 -15.70
CA GLN A 68 -11.71 4.49 -16.85
C GLN A 68 -10.80 5.37 -17.73
N CYS A 69 -10.04 6.30 -17.13
CA CYS A 69 -9.06 7.11 -17.87
C CYS A 69 -8.05 6.23 -18.60
N LEU A 70 -7.49 5.22 -17.90
CA LEU A 70 -6.53 4.29 -18.47
C LEU A 70 -7.10 3.54 -19.67
N THR A 71 -8.34 3.05 -19.56
CA THR A 71 -9.02 2.34 -20.64
C THR A 71 -9.29 3.27 -21.83
N ASP A 72 -9.67 4.53 -21.58
CA ASP A 72 -9.94 5.53 -22.61
C ASP A 72 -8.68 5.94 -23.38
N GLU A 73 -7.52 5.97 -22.71
CA GLU A 73 -6.19 6.17 -23.32
C GLU A 73 -5.64 4.90 -24.01
N GLY A 74 -6.33 3.78 -23.87
CA GLY A 74 -6.03 2.53 -24.58
C GLY A 74 -5.13 1.55 -23.84
N TYR A 75 -4.92 1.74 -22.54
CA TYR A 75 -4.20 0.78 -21.68
C TYR A 75 -5.07 -0.43 -21.32
N THR A 76 -4.41 -1.56 -21.02
CA THR A 76 -5.08 -2.81 -20.69
C THR A 76 -5.23 -2.95 -19.18
N VAL A 77 -6.45 -2.70 -18.68
CA VAL A 77 -6.81 -2.78 -17.26
C VAL A 77 -7.81 -3.92 -17.01
N GLU A 78 -7.62 -4.70 -15.95
CA GLU A 78 -8.60 -5.72 -15.56
C GLU A 78 -9.90 -5.07 -15.04
N GLU A 79 -11.04 -5.70 -15.32
CA GLU A 79 -12.32 -5.24 -14.80
C GLU A 79 -12.33 -5.20 -13.26
N PRO A 80 -12.85 -4.13 -12.64
CA PRO A 80 -12.86 -4.02 -11.19
C PRO A 80 -13.74 -5.11 -10.57
N PRO A 81 -13.35 -5.68 -9.41
CA PRO A 81 -14.20 -6.56 -8.64
C PRO A 81 -15.37 -5.77 -8.04
N SER A 82 -16.34 -6.45 -7.43
CA SER A 82 -17.38 -5.74 -6.68
C SER A 82 -16.77 -4.93 -5.51
N ARG A 83 -17.39 -3.82 -5.14
CA ARG A 83 -16.96 -3.02 -3.96
C ARG A 83 -16.92 -3.84 -2.67
N GLU A 84 -17.86 -4.77 -2.51
CA GLU A 84 -17.88 -5.68 -1.36
C GLU A 84 -16.63 -6.55 -1.33
N THR A 85 -16.30 -7.19 -2.47
CA THR A 85 -15.07 -7.99 -2.61
C THR A 85 -13.80 -7.15 -2.37
N TRP A 86 -13.78 -5.91 -2.87
CA TRP A 86 -12.69 -4.97 -2.61
C TRP A 86 -12.49 -4.71 -1.12
N ILE A 87 -13.56 -4.34 -0.41
CA ILE A 87 -13.52 -4.05 1.03
C ILE A 87 -13.15 -5.29 1.84
N GLU A 88 -13.72 -6.46 1.51
CA GLU A 88 -13.41 -7.73 2.17
C GLU A 88 -11.94 -8.13 2.00
N SER A 89 -11.36 -7.84 0.83
CA SER A 89 -9.93 -8.05 0.55
C SER A 89 -9.00 -7.02 1.19
N LYS A 90 -9.57 -5.99 1.85
CA LYS A 90 -8.83 -4.84 2.37
C LYS A 90 -8.02 -4.08 1.30
N GLY A 91 -8.57 -3.99 0.10
CA GLY A 91 -7.95 -3.32 -1.04
C GLY A 91 -6.88 -4.13 -1.77
N ALA A 92 -6.76 -5.44 -1.53
CA ALA A 92 -5.78 -6.29 -2.19
C ALA A 92 -6.30 -6.95 -3.47
N ALA A 93 -7.61 -6.93 -3.72
CA ALA A 93 -8.21 -7.69 -4.82
C ALA A 93 -7.97 -7.11 -6.22
N TRP A 94 -7.50 -5.87 -6.35
CA TRP A 94 -7.43 -5.17 -7.63
C TRP A 94 -6.46 -4.00 -7.62
N ASP A 95 -5.70 -3.85 -8.70
CA ASP A 95 -4.84 -2.68 -8.91
C ASP A 95 -4.83 -2.34 -10.41
N PRO A 96 -5.50 -1.26 -10.83
CA PRO A 96 -5.52 -0.89 -12.23
C PRO A 96 -4.13 -0.46 -12.73
N TRP A 97 -3.28 0.11 -11.88
CA TRP A 97 -1.93 0.52 -12.24
C TRP A 97 -1.00 -0.68 -12.38
N GLY A 98 -1.14 -1.65 -11.48
CA GLY A 98 -0.50 -2.97 -11.60
C GLY A 98 -0.87 -3.66 -12.91
N SER A 99 -2.13 -3.58 -13.32
CA SER A 99 -2.59 -4.12 -14.62
C SER A 99 -1.84 -3.51 -15.81
N VAL A 100 -1.65 -2.18 -15.83
CA VAL A 100 -0.88 -1.50 -16.88
C VAL A 100 0.57 -1.98 -16.89
N ALA A 101 1.20 -2.04 -15.71
CA ALA A 101 2.60 -2.47 -15.59
C ALA A 101 2.80 -3.91 -16.09
N GLU A 102 1.84 -4.80 -15.80
CA GLU A 102 1.89 -6.21 -16.18
C GLU A 102 1.59 -6.44 -17.66
N ASN A 103 0.59 -5.73 -18.21
CA ASN A 103 0.12 -5.97 -19.58
C ASN A 103 0.85 -5.12 -20.63
N ASP A 104 1.12 -3.86 -20.32
CA ASP A 104 1.65 -2.88 -21.27
C ASP A 104 3.11 -2.49 -20.97
N GLY A 105 3.58 -2.78 -19.74
CA GLY A 105 4.97 -2.62 -19.32
C GLY A 105 5.25 -1.38 -18.47
N VAL A 106 6.42 -1.36 -17.83
CA VAL A 106 6.79 -0.29 -16.87
C VAL A 106 6.97 1.09 -17.52
N GLU A 107 7.39 1.16 -18.79
CA GLU A 107 7.47 2.43 -19.53
C GLU A 107 6.06 2.99 -19.80
N ALA A 108 5.09 2.11 -20.10
CA ALA A 108 3.69 2.49 -20.28
C ALA A 108 3.07 2.97 -18.96
N LEU A 109 3.43 2.37 -17.82
CA LEU A 109 2.99 2.81 -16.50
C LEU A 109 3.42 4.26 -16.21
N GLU A 110 4.66 4.64 -16.52
CA GLU A 110 5.14 6.02 -16.29
C GLU A 110 4.36 7.04 -17.13
N GLU A 111 4.07 6.72 -18.39
CA GLU A 111 3.25 7.57 -19.27
C GLU A 111 1.80 7.65 -18.79
N ALA A 112 1.24 6.52 -18.38
CA ALA A 112 -0.10 6.42 -17.83
C ALA A 112 -0.26 7.28 -16.57
N GLN A 113 0.71 7.22 -15.66
CA GLN A 113 0.72 8.02 -14.42
C GLN A 113 0.84 9.52 -14.71
N ALA A 114 1.57 9.92 -15.74
CA ALA A 114 1.67 11.32 -16.14
C ALA A 114 0.36 11.88 -16.73
N THR A 115 -0.52 11.01 -17.21
CA THR A 115 -1.75 11.38 -17.93
C THR A 115 -3.00 11.22 -17.06
N CYS A 116 -3.09 10.12 -16.31
CA CYS A 116 -4.27 9.71 -15.54
C CYS A 116 -4.06 9.74 -14.01
N GLY A 117 -2.87 10.13 -13.52
CA GLY A 117 -2.51 10.16 -12.10
C GLY A 117 -2.66 11.51 -11.39
#